data_AF-A0A0F0IIZ8-F1
#
_entry.id   AF-A0A0F0IIZ8-F1
#
_cell.length_a   1.000
_cell.length_b   1.000
_cell.length_c   1.000
_cell.angle_alpha   90.00
_cell.angle_beta   90.00
_cell.angle_gamma   90.00
#
_symmetry.space_group_name_H-M   'P 1'
#
loop_
_entity.id
_entity.type
_entity.pdbx_description
1 polymer ?
#
loop_
_entity_poly.entity_id
_entity_poly.type
_entity_poly.pdbx_seq_one_letter_code
_entity_poly.pdbx_strand_id
1 'polypeptide(L)'
;MASENQPPTVITTEQTPEEERNIAVAKEYMSIAYSPAENKGAESVRHLCTTDSWFWSPSTFPGCSTPMDYAESHAHVMASVNDLHIVRYDQAWAKDGHVLLRYTAEGSHSGKPYQGIERSDPPKKARWSAAAIFEIENGKVKSFTKDWDQKVMQIQLGWAPVGESKDPRWNLEMLAQPELARDKK
;
A
#
# COMPACT_ATOMS: atom_id res chain seq x y z
N MET A 1 -6.27 -5.83 22.05
CA MET A 1 -5.99 -7.20 21.55
C MET A 1 -5.79 -7.06 20.05
N ALA A 2 -4.58 -7.28 19.55
CA ALA A 2 -4.30 -7.23 18.11
C ALA A 2 -5.06 -8.39 17.43
N SER A 3 -5.77 -8.10 16.35
CA SER A 3 -6.60 -9.06 15.63
C SER A 3 -5.79 -10.27 15.15
N GLU A 4 -6.36 -11.48 15.27
CA GLU A 4 -5.73 -12.78 14.97
C GLU A 4 -5.32 -12.98 13.48
N ASN A 5 -5.40 -11.98 12.61
CA ASN A 5 -5.12 -12.10 11.17
C ASN A 5 -4.20 -11.00 10.61
N GLN A 6 -3.17 -10.61 11.37
CA GLN A 6 -2.13 -9.73 10.82
C GLN A 6 -1.27 -10.50 9.80
N PRO A 7 -0.93 -9.90 8.63
CA PRO A 7 -0.06 -10.54 7.65
C PRO A 7 1.29 -10.94 8.26
N PRO A 8 1.91 -12.05 7.79
CA PRO A 8 3.26 -12.43 8.18
C PRO A 8 4.22 -11.24 8.08
N THR A 9 5.08 -11.08 9.07
CA THR A 9 5.96 -9.90 9.19
C THR A 9 7.38 -10.32 9.45
N VAL A 10 8.31 -9.86 8.60
CA VAL A 10 9.74 -10.06 8.80
C VAL A 10 10.31 -8.85 9.54
N ILE A 11 10.61 -9.02 10.82
CA ILE A 11 11.32 -8.03 11.63
C ILE A 11 12.82 -8.14 11.30
N THR A 12 13.41 -7.06 10.77
CA THR A 12 14.79 -7.11 10.20
C THR A 12 15.88 -6.56 11.12
N THR A 13 15.51 -6.08 12.30
CA THR A 13 16.44 -5.60 13.34
C THR A 13 15.79 -5.73 14.71
N GLU A 14 16.58 -5.79 15.78
CA GLU A 14 16.07 -5.79 17.15
C GLU A 14 15.20 -4.58 17.43
N GLN A 15 14.18 -4.75 18.26
CA GLN A 15 13.19 -3.73 18.60
C GLN A 15 13.06 -3.62 20.11
N THR A 16 12.97 -2.39 20.59
CA THR A 16 12.53 -2.11 21.96
C THR A 16 11.02 -2.31 22.09
N PRO A 17 10.49 -2.46 23.31
CA PRO A 17 9.05 -2.56 23.52
C PRO A 17 8.25 -1.36 23.01
N GLU A 18 8.86 -0.17 22.94
CA GLU A 18 8.23 1.03 22.39
C GLU A 18 8.15 0.97 20.86
N GLU A 19 9.25 0.57 20.21
CA GLU A 19 9.32 0.38 18.77
C GLU A 19 8.33 -0.70 18.29
N GLU A 20 8.16 -1.79 19.04
CA GLU A 20 7.13 -2.80 18.76
C GLU A 20 5.70 -2.23 18.82
N ARG A 21 5.43 -1.34 19.79
CA ARG A 21 4.14 -0.64 19.87
C ARG A 21 3.94 0.32 18.70
N ASN A 22 4.98 1.02 18.27
CA ASN A 22 4.92 1.91 17.12
C ASN A 22 4.66 1.12 15.82
N ILE A 23 5.31 -0.04 15.64
CA ILE A 23 5.00 -0.98 14.54
C ILE A 23 3.54 -1.41 14.59
N ALA A 24 3.00 -1.74 15.78
CA ALA A 24 1.62 -2.16 15.93
C ALA A 24 0.63 -1.07 15.50
N VAL A 25 0.85 0.19 15.90
CA VAL A 25 0.03 1.33 15.48
C VAL A 25 0.07 1.53 13.96
N ALA A 26 1.27 1.48 13.37
CA ALA A 26 1.43 1.60 11.92
C ALA A 26 0.70 0.46 11.17
N LYS A 27 0.80 -0.77 11.67
CA LYS A 27 0.10 -1.93 11.11
C LYS A 27 -1.42 -1.84 11.29
N GLU A 28 -1.91 -1.28 12.40
CA GLU A 28 -3.34 -1.04 12.62
C GLU A 28 -3.89 0.00 11.63
N TYR A 29 -3.18 1.11 11.44
CA TYR A 29 -3.51 2.08 10.40
C TYR A 29 -3.56 1.40 9.03
N MET A 30 -2.54 0.61 8.69
CA MET A 30 -2.49 -0.10 7.41
C MET A 30 -3.60 -1.15 7.27
N SER A 31 -3.96 -1.89 8.32
CA SER A 31 -5.06 -2.87 8.23
C SER A 31 -6.40 -2.22 7.92
N ILE A 32 -6.64 -1.01 8.44
CA ILE A 32 -7.87 -0.26 8.15
C ILE A 32 -7.78 0.39 6.77
N ALA A 33 -6.75 1.20 6.53
CA ALA A 33 -6.61 2.00 5.30
C ALA A 33 -6.43 1.15 4.03
N TYR A 34 -5.97 -0.09 4.18
CA TYR A 34 -5.69 -1.04 3.10
C TYR A 34 -6.73 -2.18 3.04
N SER A 35 -7.87 -2.04 3.72
CA SER A 35 -8.96 -3.03 3.70
C SER A 35 -10.17 -2.49 2.90
N PRO A 36 -10.58 -3.16 1.81
CA PRO A 36 -11.82 -2.82 1.11
C PRO A 36 -13.07 -2.89 2.00
N ALA A 37 -13.04 -3.76 3.03
CA ALA A 37 -14.13 -3.93 3.97
C ALA A 37 -14.20 -2.78 5.00
N GLU A 38 -13.06 -2.31 5.50
CA GLU A 38 -12.98 -1.37 6.64
C GLU A 38 -12.73 0.08 6.23
N ASN A 39 -12.01 0.33 5.14
CA ASN A 39 -11.77 1.68 4.68
C ASN A 39 -13.04 2.27 4.04
N LYS A 40 -13.64 3.25 4.73
CA LYS A 40 -14.79 4.04 4.30
C LYS A 40 -14.42 5.51 4.12
N GLY A 41 -13.13 5.80 3.99
CA GLY A 41 -12.59 7.14 3.82
C GLY A 41 -11.90 7.67 5.08
N ALA A 42 -11.77 9.00 5.15
CA ALA A 42 -11.02 9.72 6.17
C ALA A 42 -11.33 9.29 7.62
N GLU A 43 -12.61 9.13 7.95
CA GLU A 43 -13.06 8.83 9.31
C GLU A 43 -12.62 7.45 9.81
N SER A 44 -12.39 6.49 8.90
CA SER A 44 -11.94 5.15 9.28
C SER A 44 -10.62 5.16 10.04
N VAL A 45 -9.74 6.14 9.78
CA VAL A 45 -8.38 6.20 10.36
C VAL A 45 -8.12 7.41 11.25
N ARG A 46 -9.05 8.38 11.30
CA ARG A 46 -8.87 9.65 12.02
C ARG A 46 -8.46 9.46 13.48
N HIS A 47 -9.00 8.46 14.16
CA HIS A 47 -8.72 8.17 15.56
C HIS A 47 -7.25 7.79 15.83
N LEU A 48 -6.57 7.22 14.83
CA LEU A 48 -5.16 6.83 14.88
C LEU A 48 -4.20 7.98 14.57
N CYS A 49 -4.69 9.13 14.10
CA CYS A 49 -3.84 10.21 13.60
C CYS A 49 -3.82 11.39 14.58
N THR A 50 -2.67 12.09 14.61
CA THR A 50 -2.58 13.41 15.25
C THR A 50 -3.34 14.44 14.42
N THR A 51 -3.82 15.51 15.05
CA THR A 51 -4.64 16.55 14.38
C THR A 51 -3.84 17.36 13.37
N ASP A 52 -2.52 17.42 13.53
CA ASP A 52 -1.55 18.11 12.69
C ASP A 52 -0.65 17.12 11.94
N SER A 53 -1.21 15.95 11.61
CA SER A 53 -0.52 14.93 10.82
C SER A 53 -0.39 15.34 9.36
N TRP A 54 0.66 14.85 8.70
CA TRP A 54 0.91 15.13 7.28
C TRP A 54 1.25 13.85 6.50
N PHE A 55 1.05 13.92 5.18
CA PHE A 55 1.26 12.82 4.25
C PHE A 55 2.08 13.25 3.04
N TRP A 56 2.91 12.34 2.52
CA TRP A 56 3.74 12.58 1.36
C TRP A 56 3.73 11.41 0.37
N SER A 57 3.16 11.65 -0.82
CA SER A 57 3.31 10.80 -2.00
C SER A 57 2.82 11.54 -3.26
N PRO A 58 3.43 12.69 -3.61
CA PRO A 58 2.84 13.62 -4.58
C PRO A 58 2.67 13.02 -5.99
N SER A 59 3.50 12.05 -6.38
CA SER A 59 3.38 11.37 -7.68
C SER A 59 2.30 10.30 -7.72
N THR A 60 1.91 9.75 -6.58
CA THR A 60 1.04 8.58 -6.48
C THR A 60 -0.38 8.97 -6.06
N PHE A 61 -0.47 9.95 -5.15
CA PHE A 61 -1.69 10.47 -4.55
C PHE A 61 -1.70 12.01 -4.65
N PRO A 62 -1.87 12.57 -5.86
CA PRO A 62 -1.85 14.01 -6.05
C PRO A 62 -2.97 14.67 -5.26
N GLY A 63 -2.66 15.77 -4.58
CA GLY A 63 -3.62 16.52 -3.75
C GLY A 63 -3.86 15.96 -2.35
N CYS A 64 -3.30 14.80 -2.00
CA CYS A 64 -3.36 14.28 -0.64
C CYS A 64 -2.27 14.91 0.23
N SER A 65 -2.65 15.37 1.41
CA SER A 65 -1.78 16.10 2.35
C SER A 65 -1.78 15.53 3.76
N THR A 66 -2.75 14.66 4.09
CA THR A 66 -2.87 14.00 5.39
C THR A 66 -3.06 12.48 5.25
N PRO A 67 -2.81 11.69 6.32
CA PRO A 67 -3.15 10.27 6.32
C PRO A 67 -4.64 10.00 6.09
N MET A 68 -5.52 10.94 6.44
CA MET A 68 -6.95 10.83 6.15
C MET A 68 -7.23 10.99 4.65
N ASP A 69 -6.55 11.93 3.99
CA ASP A 69 -6.67 12.12 2.53
C ASP A 69 -6.23 10.87 1.77
N TYR A 70 -5.13 10.23 2.24
CA TYR A 70 -4.71 8.94 1.71
C TYR A 70 -5.82 7.89 1.85
N ALA A 71 -6.42 7.74 3.03
CA ALA A 71 -7.48 6.75 3.24
C ALA A 71 -8.69 6.99 2.34
N GLU A 72 -9.11 8.26 2.21
CA GLU A 72 -10.16 8.70 1.28
C GLU A 72 -9.83 8.33 -0.18
N SER A 73 -8.66 8.76 -0.66
CA SER A 73 -8.23 8.48 -2.03
C SER A 73 -8.06 6.99 -2.29
N HIS A 74 -7.55 6.23 -1.32
CA HIS A 74 -7.29 4.81 -1.46
C HIS A 74 -8.59 3.99 -1.45
N ALA A 75 -9.66 4.46 -0.79
CA ALA A 75 -10.98 3.82 -0.84
C ALA A 75 -11.54 3.78 -2.27
N HIS A 76 -11.24 4.77 -3.11
CA HIS A 76 -11.61 4.75 -4.53
C HIS A 76 -10.88 3.66 -5.32
N VAL A 77 -9.60 3.42 -5.04
CA VAL A 77 -8.83 2.33 -5.64
C VAL A 77 -9.43 0.98 -5.24
N MET A 78 -9.72 0.80 -3.95
CA MET A 78 -10.31 -0.43 -3.43
C MET A 78 -11.75 -0.68 -3.88
N ALA A 79 -12.47 0.35 -4.34
CA ALA A 79 -13.76 0.14 -4.99
C ALA A 79 -13.62 -0.63 -6.31
N SER A 80 -12.48 -0.50 -7.01
CA SER A 80 -12.15 -1.26 -8.22
C SER A 80 -11.38 -2.55 -7.92
N VAL A 81 -10.53 -2.55 -6.89
CA VAL A 81 -9.77 -3.72 -6.41
C VAL A 81 -10.33 -4.17 -5.07
N ASN A 82 -11.53 -4.76 -5.07
CA ASN A 82 -12.31 -5.01 -3.86
C ASN A 82 -11.90 -6.25 -3.06
N ASP A 83 -10.93 -7.03 -3.55
CA ASP A 83 -10.27 -8.15 -2.90
C ASP A 83 -8.81 -7.82 -2.51
N LEU A 84 -8.44 -6.54 -2.59
CA LEU A 84 -7.11 -6.06 -2.26
C LEU A 84 -6.74 -6.41 -0.80
N HIS A 85 -5.55 -6.96 -0.62
CA HIS A 85 -5.01 -7.28 0.71
C HIS A 85 -3.47 -7.28 0.72
N ILE A 86 -2.90 -7.11 1.92
CA ILE A 86 -1.46 -7.28 2.15
C ILE A 86 -1.17 -8.76 2.33
N VAL A 87 -0.27 -9.31 1.52
CA VAL A 87 0.17 -10.71 1.60
C VAL A 87 1.14 -10.90 2.75
N ARG A 88 2.10 -9.98 2.89
CA ARG A 88 3.13 -9.99 3.95
C ARG A 88 3.83 -8.64 4.06
N TYR A 89 4.36 -8.36 5.24
CA TYR A 89 5.38 -7.33 5.44
C TYR A 89 6.76 -7.94 5.22
N ASP A 90 7.37 -7.60 4.09
CA ASP A 90 8.68 -8.10 3.65
C ASP A 90 9.82 -7.58 4.51
N GLN A 91 9.66 -6.37 5.05
CA GLN A 91 10.59 -5.76 5.99
C GLN A 91 9.80 -4.83 6.89
N ALA A 92 9.92 -5.03 8.19
CA ALA A 92 9.41 -4.13 9.20
C ALA A 92 10.47 -3.86 10.27
N TRP A 93 10.54 -2.61 10.70
CA TRP A 93 11.32 -2.18 11.85
C TRP A 93 10.89 -0.76 12.22
N ALA A 94 11.21 -0.37 13.45
CA ALA A 94 11.11 0.99 13.92
C ALA A 94 12.40 1.41 14.60
N LYS A 95 12.64 2.72 14.59
CA LYS A 95 13.65 3.38 15.40
C LYS A 95 13.05 4.63 16.01
N ASP A 96 13.00 4.65 17.33
CA ASP A 96 12.29 5.69 18.08
C ASP A 96 10.84 5.81 17.56
N GLY A 97 10.40 6.99 17.11
CA GLY A 97 9.07 7.20 16.51
C GLY A 97 8.93 6.75 15.06
N HIS A 98 10.02 6.43 14.34
CA HIS A 98 9.96 6.17 12.90
C HIS A 98 9.75 4.68 12.61
N VAL A 99 8.78 4.34 11.78
CA VAL A 99 8.42 2.96 11.42
C VAL A 99 8.51 2.77 9.91
N LEU A 100 9.25 1.76 9.46
CA LEU A 100 9.21 1.29 8.07
C LEU A 100 8.36 0.03 7.98
N LEU A 101 7.41 0.01 7.03
CA LEU A 101 6.68 -1.17 6.60
C LEU A 101 6.83 -1.31 5.08
N ARG A 102 7.76 -2.15 4.64
CA ARG A 102 7.81 -2.62 3.25
C ARG A 102 7.00 -3.91 3.13
N TYR A 103 6.14 -3.98 2.13
CA TYR A 103 5.20 -5.09 2.02
C TYR A 103 4.85 -5.43 0.58
N THR A 104 4.34 -6.64 0.42
CA THR A 104 3.78 -7.16 -0.82
C THR A 104 2.27 -7.25 -0.67
N ALA A 105 1.55 -6.73 -1.65
CA ALA A 105 0.10 -6.75 -1.72
C ALA A 105 -0.36 -7.31 -3.06
N GLU A 106 -1.60 -7.78 -3.10
CA GLU A 106 -2.23 -8.23 -4.32
C GLU A 106 -3.72 -7.91 -4.34
N GLY A 107 -4.31 -8.02 -5.52
CA GLY A 107 -5.73 -7.87 -5.75
C GLY A 107 -6.07 -8.03 -7.22
N SER A 108 -7.36 -8.00 -7.53
CA SER A 108 -7.89 -8.10 -8.88
C SER A 108 -8.81 -6.94 -9.22
N HIS A 109 -8.85 -6.54 -10.49
CA HIS A 109 -9.84 -5.57 -10.95
C HIS A 109 -11.20 -6.26 -11.09
N SER A 110 -11.80 -6.64 -9.98
CA SER A 110 -13.06 -7.39 -9.89
C SER A 110 -14.22 -6.55 -9.37
N GLY A 111 -13.93 -5.33 -8.89
CA GLY A 111 -14.91 -4.36 -8.42
C GLY A 111 -15.47 -3.45 -9.54
N LYS A 112 -15.65 -2.17 -9.20
CA LYS A 112 -16.18 -1.13 -10.10
C LYS A 112 -15.20 -0.77 -11.23
N PRO A 113 -15.68 -0.20 -12.35
CA PRO A 113 -14.82 0.38 -13.37
C PRO A 113 -13.85 1.40 -12.77
N TYR A 114 -12.61 1.43 -13.27
CA TYR A 114 -11.58 2.37 -12.83
C TYR A 114 -11.35 3.41 -13.91
N GLN A 115 -11.74 4.66 -13.67
CA GLN A 115 -11.58 5.77 -14.65
C GLN A 115 -12.14 5.43 -16.06
N GLY A 116 -13.29 4.75 -16.11
CA GLY A 116 -13.92 4.32 -17.37
C GLY A 116 -13.36 3.02 -17.97
N ILE A 117 -12.37 2.40 -17.32
CA ILE A 117 -11.86 1.08 -17.69
C ILE A 117 -12.72 0.02 -17.03
N GLU A 118 -13.42 -0.77 -17.84
CA GLU A 118 -14.23 -1.90 -17.39
C GLU A 118 -13.35 -3.07 -16.94
N ARG A 119 -13.86 -3.88 -16.00
CA ARG A 119 -13.20 -5.11 -15.61
C ARG A 119 -13.22 -6.13 -16.75
N SER A 120 -12.13 -6.90 -16.90
CA SER A 120 -12.10 -8.04 -17.81
C SER A 120 -12.82 -9.27 -17.25
N ASP A 121 -13.12 -10.23 -18.11
CA ASP A 121 -13.62 -11.56 -17.72
C ASP A 121 -12.70 -12.67 -18.30
N PRO A 122 -11.91 -13.38 -17.47
CA PRO A 122 -11.81 -13.23 -16.02
C PRO A 122 -11.11 -11.92 -15.59
N PRO A 123 -11.32 -11.43 -14.35
CA PRO A 123 -10.63 -10.25 -13.82
C PRO A 123 -9.12 -10.39 -13.83
N LYS A 124 -8.43 -9.36 -14.32
CA LYS A 124 -6.97 -9.27 -14.23
C LYS A 124 -6.53 -9.14 -12.77
N LYS A 125 -5.47 -9.84 -12.43
CA LYS A 125 -4.84 -9.84 -11.10
C LYS A 125 -3.52 -9.10 -11.15
N ALA A 126 -3.17 -8.45 -10.06
CA ALA A 126 -1.88 -7.82 -9.88
C ALA A 126 -1.29 -8.18 -8.53
N ARG A 127 0.03 -8.28 -8.49
CA ARG A 127 0.83 -8.30 -7.26
C ARG A 127 1.89 -7.22 -7.36
N TRP A 128 2.10 -6.48 -6.28
CA TRP A 128 3.02 -5.35 -6.25
C TRP A 128 3.66 -5.18 -4.87
N SER A 129 4.78 -4.46 -4.84
CA SER A 129 5.41 -4.04 -3.59
C SER A 129 5.15 -2.57 -3.30
N ALA A 130 5.16 -2.23 -2.02
CA ALA A 130 5.09 -0.86 -1.54
C ALA A 130 5.89 -0.70 -0.25
N ALA A 131 6.22 0.54 0.11
CA ALA A 131 6.76 0.91 1.41
C ALA A 131 5.91 2.02 2.02
N ALA A 132 5.66 1.91 3.31
CA ALA A 132 5.03 2.93 4.12
C ALA A 132 6.00 3.31 5.23
N ILE A 133 6.32 4.59 5.33
CA ILE A 133 7.21 5.14 6.36
C ILE A 133 6.35 6.04 7.23
N PHE A 134 6.22 5.69 8.50
CA PHE A 134 5.44 6.44 9.47
C PHE A 134 6.35 7.13 10.47
N GLU A 135 5.87 8.24 10.99
CA GLU A 135 6.30 8.78 12.28
C GLU A 135 5.14 8.61 13.25
N ILE A 136 5.41 8.00 14.40
CA ILE A 136 4.47 7.77 15.48
C ILE A 136 4.85 8.65 16.66
N GLU A 137 3.91 9.45 17.12
CA GLU A 137 4.04 10.34 18.26
C GLU A 137 2.90 10.07 19.23
N ASN A 138 3.22 9.81 20.50
CA ASN A 138 2.23 9.56 21.56
C ASN A 138 1.18 8.49 21.18
N GLY A 139 1.63 7.43 20.50
CA GLY A 139 0.76 6.33 20.04
C GLY A 139 -0.14 6.66 18.86
N LYS A 140 0.13 7.76 18.13
CA LYS A 140 -0.64 8.19 16.96
C LYS A 140 0.26 8.48 15.76
N VAL A 141 -0.29 8.33 14.56
CA VAL A 141 0.37 8.70 13.30
C VAL A 141 0.57 10.22 13.25
N LYS A 142 1.83 10.64 13.24
CA LYS A 142 2.26 12.03 13.03
C LYS A 142 2.56 12.31 11.57
N SER A 143 3.19 11.37 10.87
CA SER A 143 3.39 11.49 9.44
C SER A 143 3.32 10.15 8.73
N PHE A 144 3.02 10.18 7.44
CA PHE A 144 2.98 9.01 6.58
C PHE A 144 3.54 9.34 5.20
N THR A 145 4.67 8.75 4.85
CA THR A 145 5.23 8.76 3.50
C THR A 145 4.95 7.43 2.80
N LYS A 146 4.51 7.50 1.54
CA LYS A 146 4.14 6.33 0.76
C LYS A 146 4.95 6.22 -0.52
N ASP A 147 5.62 5.08 -0.68
CA ASP A 147 6.19 4.64 -1.94
C ASP A 147 5.46 3.40 -2.43
N TRP A 148 5.04 3.41 -3.68
CA TRP A 148 4.26 2.34 -4.27
C TRP A 148 4.73 2.11 -5.69
N ASP A 149 5.01 0.85 -6.04
CA ASP A 149 5.19 0.45 -7.43
C ASP A 149 3.85 0.44 -8.20
N GLN A 150 3.25 1.63 -8.31
CA GLN A 150 1.92 1.85 -8.84
C GLN A 150 1.84 1.47 -10.32
N LYS A 151 2.89 1.77 -11.09
CA LYS A 151 2.94 1.50 -12.52
C LYS A 151 2.87 0.00 -12.79
N VAL A 152 3.63 -0.81 -12.05
CA VAL A 152 3.59 -2.28 -12.18
C VAL A 152 2.20 -2.84 -11.88
N MET A 153 1.50 -2.33 -10.86
CA MET A 153 0.11 -2.70 -10.62
C MET A 153 -0.79 -2.29 -11.80
N GLN A 154 -0.73 -1.03 -12.22
CA GLN A 154 -1.60 -0.51 -13.28
C GLN A 154 -1.44 -1.29 -14.59
N ILE A 155 -0.23 -1.73 -14.93
CA ILE A 155 0.02 -2.54 -16.12
C ILE A 155 -0.61 -3.93 -15.99
N GLN A 156 -0.40 -4.59 -14.86
CA GLN A 156 -0.99 -5.92 -14.59
C GLN A 156 -2.51 -5.89 -14.61
N LEU A 157 -3.14 -4.85 -14.03
CA LEU A 157 -4.59 -4.66 -14.05
C LEU A 157 -5.13 -4.18 -15.41
N GLY A 158 -4.26 -3.77 -16.34
CA GLY A 158 -4.66 -3.22 -17.65
C GLY A 158 -5.17 -1.79 -17.57
N TRP A 159 -4.82 -1.04 -16.53
CA TRP A 159 -5.19 0.36 -16.35
C TRP A 159 -4.24 1.34 -17.06
N ALA A 160 -3.01 0.92 -17.33
CA ALA A 160 -2.03 1.72 -18.06
C ALA A 160 -1.47 0.92 -19.25
N PRO A 161 -1.59 1.42 -20.50
CA PRO A 161 -0.93 0.81 -21.64
C PRO A 161 0.59 1.03 -21.57
N VAL A 162 1.36 0.02 -21.96
CA VAL A 162 2.81 0.14 -22.18
C VAL A 162 3.08 -0.10 -23.66
N GLY A 163 3.73 0.86 -24.32
CA GLY A 163 4.31 0.63 -25.63
C GLY A 163 5.63 -0.14 -25.48
N GLU A 164 5.82 -1.18 -26.28
CA GLU A 164 7.11 -1.89 -26.32
C GLU A 164 8.23 -0.94 -26.75
N SER A 165 9.39 -1.08 -26.10
CA SER A 165 10.60 -0.36 -26.43
C SER A 165 11.80 -1.31 -26.40
N LYS A 166 12.87 -0.94 -27.10
CA LYS A 166 14.15 -1.65 -27.04
C LYS A 166 14.86 -1.50 -25.68
N ASP A 167 14.40 -0.58 -24.84
CA ASP A 167 14.86 -0.44 -23.47
C ASP A 167 14.30 -1.58 -22.61
N PRO A 168 15.13 -2.41 -21.96
CA PRO A 168 14.68 -3.57 -21.20
C PRO A 168 13.75 -3.21 -20.03
N ARG A 169 13.78 -1.96 -19.54
CA ARG A 169 12.87 -1.46 -18.50
C ARG A 169 11.43 -1.26 -19.00
N TRP A 170 11.24 -1.30 -20.31
CA TRP A 170 9.96 -1.14 -21.01
C TRP A 170 9.57 -2.43 -21.75
N ASN A 171 9.90 -3.58 -21.14
CA ASN A 171 9.45 -4.89 -21.58
C ASN A 171 8.09 -5.20 -20.94
N LEU A 172 7.05 -5.38 -21.78
CA LEU A 172 5.67 -5.58 -21.33
C LEU A 172 5.52 -6.85 -20.47
N GLU A 173 6.15 -7.96 -20.88
CA GLU A 173 6.09 -9.23 -20.15
C GLU A 173 6.73 -9.09 -18.75
N MET A 174 7.90 -8.45 -18.66
CA MET A 174 8.60 -8.24 -17.39
C MET A 174 7.83 -7.28 -16.47
N LEU A 175 7.22 -6.22 -17.01
CA LEU A 175 6.40 -5.30 -16.24
C LEU A 175 5.07 -5.92 -15.79
N ALA A 176 4.55 -6.89 -16.54
CA ALA A 176 3.39 -7.69 -16.16
C ALA A 176 3.75 -8.84 -15.20
N GLN A 177 5.02 -9.25 -15.14
CA GLN A 177 5.50 -10.38 -14.34
C GLN A 177 6.79 -10.01 -13.59
N PRO A 178 6.72 -9.04 -12.65
CA PRO A 178 7.90 -8.45 -11.99
C PRO A 178 8.73 -9.48 -11.22
N GLU A 179 8.11 -10.52 -10.68
CA GLU A 179 8.83 -11.58 -9.95
C GLU A 179 9.77 -12.38 -10.87
N LEU A 180 9.38 -12.64 -12.14
CA LEU A 180 10.27 -13.29 -13.11
C LEU A 180 11.39 -12.38 -13.57
N ALA A 181 11.19 -11.06 -13.50
CA ALA A 181 12.19 -10.08 -13.88
C ALA A 181 13.36 -10.02 -12.90
N ARG A 182 13.15 -10.39 -11.63
CA ARG A 182 14.18 -10.33 -10.58
C ARG A 182 15.45 -11.12 -10.92
N ASP A 183 15.27 -12.26 -11.61
CA ASP A 183 16.36 -13.19 -11.89
C ASP A 183 16.86 -13.09 -13.36
N LYS A 184 16.25 -12.23 -14.19
CA LYS A 184 16.68 -11.95 -15.57
C LYS A 184 17.71 -10.81 -15.59
N LYS A 185 18.86 -11.05 -16.24
CA LYS A 185 19.95 -10.08 -16.42
C LYS A 185 19.77 -9.24 -17.68
#